data_AF-A0A495JSC9-F1
#
_entry.id   AF-A0A495JSC9-F1
#
_cell.length_a   1.000
_cell.length_b   1.000
_cell.length_c   1.000
_cell.angle_alpha   90.00
_cell.angle_beta   90.00
_cell.angle_gamma   90.00
#
_symmetry.space_group_name_H-M   'P 1'
#
loop_
_entity.id
_entity.type
_entity.pdbx_description
1 polymer ?
#
loop_
_entity_poly.entity_id
_entity_poly.type
_entity_poly.pdbx_seq_one_letter_code
_entity_poly.pdbx_strand_id
1 'polypeptide(L)'
;MSSRLLAYGRGMVGSAKAAAVEVEVAGHQVRLSSPDRVIFPGRGFTKKDVFEYYVAVGDGIMRALRSRPTTLQRFPDGIEGEMFFQKRVPARGVPPWVETARIKFPSGRTADELCPADLAHVAWAAQMGTVVFHPWPVRGADVDRPDEMRIDLDPQPGTDFGDAVTVAGEVRALLDELGATGLPKTSGGRGVHVYLRIEPRWTFTEVRRAVIAFAREVERRRPDLATTAWWKEQRGEKVFLDYNQMARDRTIACAYSLRANARATVSTPVTWDELADVEPDDFDLRTVPPRLAKIGDPYAVLDETPWDITPLLEWAERDDRGGSGDLPYPPDHPKMPGEPKRVQPSRARQTDGKSE
;
A
#
# COMPACT_ATOMS: atom_id res chain seq x y z
N MET A 1 -23.50 44.73 49.80
CA MET A 1 -22.65 43.75 50.52
C MET A 1 -23.39 42.41 50.46
N SER A 2 -22.97 41.52 49.54
CA SER A 2 -22.26 40.25 49.84
C SER A 2 -23.17 39.27 50.62
N SER A 3 -23.51 38.07 50.16
CA SER A 3 -22.58 37.02 49.75
C SER A 3 -23.30 35.80 49.12
N ARG A 4 -22.82 35.42 47.92
CA ARG A 4 -22.50 34.08 47.37
C ARG A 4 -23.44 32.88 47.62
N LEU A 5 -24.04 32.43 46.52
CA LEU A 5 -24.33 31.02 46.21
C LEU A 5 -23.02 30.20 46.22
N LEU A 6 -23.01 29.07 46.92
CA LEU A 6 -22.05 27.99 46.69
C LEU A 6 -22.52 27.16 45.49
N ALA A 7 -21.86 27.32 44.35
CA ALA A 7 -21.87 26.32 43.29
C ALA A 7 -20.85 25.22 43.63
N TYR A 8 -21.33 23.99 43.83
CA TYR A 8 -20.47 22.81 43.92
C TYR A 8 -19.81 22.57 42.57
N GLY A 9 -18.49 22.77 42.51
CA GLY A 9 -17.68 22.47 41.35
C GLY A 9 -17.71 20.98 41.06
N ARG A 10 -18.23 20.61 39.88
CA ARG A 10 -18.03 19.30 39.27
C ARG A 10 -16.53 19.21 38.93
N GLY A 11 -15.77 18.58 39.82
CA GLY A 11 -14.37 18.25 39.57
C GLY A 11 -14.27 17.42 38.30
N MET A 12 -13.61 17.99 37.29
CA MET A 12 -13.22 17.30 36.08
C MET A 12 -12.24 16.19 36.50
N VAL A 13 -12.68 14.94 36.46
CA VAL A 13 -11.80 13.78 36.68
C VAL A 13 -10.86 13.72 35.48
N GLY A 14 -9.66 14.28 35.63
CA GLY A 14 -8.58 14.03 34.67
C GLY A 14 -8.27 12.54 34.71
N SER A 15 -8.59 11.81 33.65
CA SER A 15 -8.22 10.41 33.51
C SER A 15 -6.71 10.28 33.68
N ALA A 16 -6.27 9.51 34.68
CA ALA A 16 -4.86 9.19 34.85
C ALA A 16 -4.36 8.50 33.56
N LYS A 17 -3.27 8.99 32.97
CA LYS A 17 -2.67 8.37 31.79
C LYS A 17 -2.30 6.93 32.11
N ALA A 18 -2.71 5.98 31.27
CA ALA A 18 -2.30 4.60 31.43
C ALA A 18 -0.78 4.46 31.43
N ALA A 19 -0.25 3.63 32.33
CA ALA A 19 1.19 3.37 32.44
C ALA A 19 1.72 2.71 31.17
N ALA A 20 3.00 2.94 30.87
CA ALA A 20 3.67 2.22 29.80
C ALA A 20 3.83 0.74 30.17
N VAL A 21 3.77 -0.15 29.18
CA VAL A 21 3.92 -1.60 29.32
C VAL A 21 5.10 -2.06 28.46
N GLU A 22 5.91 -2.98 28.97
CA GLU A 22 6.92 -3.67 28.17
C GLU A 22 6.31 -4.98 27.64
N VAL A 23 6.41 -5.20 26.33
CA VAL A 23 5.88 -6.39 25.66
C VAL A 23 7.02 -7.09 24.95
N GLU A 24 7.23 -8.37 25.24
CA GLU A 24 8.19 -9.19 24.50
C GLU A 24 7.59 -9.58 23.14
N VAL A 25 8.26 -9.20 22.06
CA VAL A 25 7.88 -9.53 20.69
C VAL A 25 9.11 -10.04 19.97
N ALA A 26 9.06 -11.26 19.40
CA ALA A 26 10.17 -11.88 18.67
C ALA A 26 11.52 -11.85 19.43
N GLY A 27 11.51 -12.02 20.75
CA GLY A 27 12.72 -12.01 21.59
C GLY A 27 13.25 -10.62 21.95
N HIS A 28 12.54 -9.55 21.60
CA HIS A 28 12.88 -8.17 21.94
C HIS A 28 11.83 -7.53 22.85
N GLN A 29 12.28 -6.76 23.84
CA GLN A 29 11.38 -5.95 24.67
C GLN A 29 10.99 -4.67 23.91
N VAL A 30 9.69 -4.50 23.69
CA VAL A 30 9.10 -3.34 23.02
C VAL A 30 8.20 -2.60 23.99
N ARG A 31 8.60 -1.37 24.33
CA ARG A 31 7.83 -0.49 25.21
C ARG A 31 6.61 0.08 24.49
N LEU A 32 5.41 -0.20 24.96
CA LEU A 32 4.16 0.45 24.55
C LEU A 32 3.82 1.59 25.52
N SER A 33 3.83 2.83 25.05
CA SER A 33 3.47 4.02 25.85
C SER A 33 2.17 4.67 25.37
N SER A 34 1.46 5.33 26.29
CA SER A 34 0.12 5.90 26.04
C SER A 34 -0.85 4.88 25.40
N PRO A 35 -0.98 3.67 25.98
CA PRO A 35 -1.76 2.60 25.37
C PRO A 35 -3.25 2.95 25.20
N ASP A 36 -3.78 3.82 26.07
CA ASP A 36 -5.15 4.34 26.08
C ASP A 36 -5.43 5.44 25.05
N ARG A 37 -4.40 5.93 24.35
CA ARG A 37 -4.56 6.97 23.33
C ARG A 37 -5.47 6.47 22.22
N VAL A 38 -6.57 7.16 21.96
CA VAL A 38 -7.48 6.86 20.84
C VAL A 38 -6.79 7.16 19.52
N ILE A 39 -6.71 6.16 18.64
CA ILE A 39 -6.16 6.30 17.29
C ILE A 39 -7.28 6.40 16.25
N PHE A 40 -8.38 5.66 16.42
CA PHE A 40 -9.56 5.69 15.55
C PHE A 40 -10.79 6.15 16.32
N PRO A 41 -11.09 7.46 16.41
CA PRO A 41 -12.18 7.99 17.21
C PRO A 41 -13.55 7.40 16.88
N GLY A 42 -13.87 7.29 15.58
CA GLY A 42 -15.16 6.73 15.13
C GLY A 42 -15.39 5.26 15.49
N ARG A 43 -14.33 4.49 15.79
CA ARG A 43 -14.41 3.08 16.20
C ARG A 43 -14.02 2.85 17.66
N GLY A 44 -13.46 3.86 18.33
CA GLY A 44 -12.92 3.77 19.69
C GLY A 44 -11.63 2.98 19.82
N PHE A 45 -10.93 2.66 18.73
CA PHE A 45 -9.67 1.89 18.81
C PHE A 45 -8.54 2.75 19.32
N THR A 46 -7.79 2.20 20.26
CA THR A 46 -6.66 2.81 20.94
C THR A 46 -5.34 2.40 20.30
N LYS A 47 -4.26 3.03 20.74
CA LYS A 47 -2.89 2.68 20.35
C LYS A 47 -2.54 1.25 20.75
N LYS A 48 -3.06 0.80 21.89
CA LYS A 48 -2.94 -0.60 22.31
C LYS A 48 -3.60 -1.54 21.31
N ASP A 49 -4.82 -1.23 20.86
CA ASP A 49 -5.52 -2.05 19.86
C ASP A 49 -4.73 -2.14 18.55
N VAL A 50 -4.15 -1.03 18.07
CA VAL A 50 -3.29 -1.02 16.87
C VAL A 50 -2.04 -1.86 17.06
N PHE A 51 -1.38 -1.73 18.21
CA PHE A 51 -0.19 -2.50 18.54
C PHE A 51 -0.50 -4.00 18.58
N GLU A 52 -1.53 -4.39 19.33
CA GLU A 52 -1.95 -5.79 19.49
C GLU A 52 -2.44 -6.39 18.17
N TYR A 53 -3.12 -5.61 17.33
CA TYR A 53 -3.48 -6.02 15.98
C TYR A 53 -2.25 -6.45 15.17
N TYR A 54 -1.22 -5.60 15.11
CA TYR A 54 -0.02 -5.91 14.32
C TYR A 54 0.74 -7.11 14.87
N VAL A 55 0.76 -7.30 16.19
CA VAL A 55 1.31 -8.51 16.80
C VAL A 55 0.48 -9.74 16.41
N ALA A 56 -0.85 -9.64 16.41
CA ALA A 56 -1.75 -10.75 16.12
C ALA A 56 -1.72 -11.19 14.64
N VAL A 57 -1.46 -10.28 13.69
CA VAL A 57 -1.30 -10.62 12.26
C VAL A 57 0.15 -10.91 11.86
N GLY A 58 1.02 -11.18 12.84
CA GLY A 58 2.47 -11.22 12.69
C GLY A 58 2.98 -12.06 11.52
N ASP A 59 2.49 -13.28 11.35
CA ASP A 59 2.92 -14.16 10.25
C ASP A 59 2.58 -13.57 8.88
N GLY A 60 1.39 -12.98 8.74
CA GLY A 60 0.93 -12.38 7.49
C GLY A 60 1.65 -11.06 7.16
N ILE A 61 1.68 -10.13 8.11
CA ILE A 61 2.33 -8.82 7.90
C ILE A 61 3.84 -8.99 7.63
N MET A 62 4.49 -9.99 8.23
CA MET A 62 5.90 -10.25 7.98
C MET A 62 6.18 -10.81 6.58
N ARG A 63 5.26 -11.55 5.93
CA ARG A 63 5.44 -11.88 4.50
C ARG A 63 5.49 -10.63 3.63
N ALA A 64 4.72 -9.61 4.01
CA ALA A 64 4.65 -8.36 3.28
C ALA A 64 5.82 -7.40 3.59
N LEU A 65 6.49 -7.52 4.73
CA LEU A 65 7.49 -6.55 5.21
C LEU A 65 8.91 -7.10 5.38
N ARG A 66 9.08 -8.42 5.48
CA ARG A 66 10.39 -9.02 5.82
C ARG A 66 11.47 -8.60 4.83
N SER A 67 12.50 -7.99 5.38
CA SER A 67 13.66 -7.49 4.63
C SER A 67 13.29 -6.45 3.57
N ARG A 68 12.17 -5.74 3.71
CA ARG A 68 11.77 -4.65 2.80
C ARG A 68 11.98 -3.30 3.46
N PRO A 69 12.76 -2.39 2.85
CA PRO A 69 12.72 -0.98 3.22
C PRO A 69 11.26 -0.51 3.21
N THR A 70 10.86 0.21 4.25
CA THR A 70 9.44 0.53 4.47
C THR A 70 9.26 1.97 4.94
N THR A 71 8.47 2.71 4.18
CA THR A 71 7.98 4.03 4.58
C THR A 71 6.82 3.87 5.57
N LEU A 72 6.85 4.63 6.66
CA LEU A 72 5.85 4.57 7.72
C LEU A 72 4.90 5.76 7.64
N GLN A 73 3.59 5.53 7.57
CA GLN A 73 2.60 6.60 7.73
C GLN A 73 2.18 6.68 9.20
N ARG A 74 2.58 7.78 9.85
CA ARG A 74 2.46 7.94 11.31
C ARG A 74 1.39 8.95 11.67
N PHE A 75 0.68 8.62 12.74
CA PHE A 75 -0.43 9.38 13.34
C PHE A 75 -0.24 9.39 14.86
N PRO A 76 0.72 10.19 15.38
CA PRO A 76 1.04 10.15 16.81
C PRO A 76 -0.18 10.39 17.68
N ASP A 77 -1.07 11.30 17.28
CA ASP A 77 -2.25 11.71 18.04
C ASP A 77 -3.57 11.18 17.48
N GLY A 78 -3.51 10.12 16.66
CA GLY A 78 -4.66 9.49 16.01
C GLY A 78 -4.93 10.01 14.60
N ILE A 79 -5.82 9.33 13.88
CA ILE A 79 -6.01 9.54 12.43
C ILE A 79 -6.61 10.89 12.03
N GLU A 80 -7.23 11.59 12.98
CA GLU A 80 -7.78 12.94 12.81
C GLU A 80 -6.76 14.04 13.17
N GLY A 81 -5.59 13.66 13.70
CA GLY A 81 -4.50 14.55 14.08
C GLY A 81 -3.47 14.75 12.97
N GLU A 82 -2.26 15.16 13.37
CA GLU A 82 -1.14 15.32 12.44
C GLU A 82 -0.74 13.97 11.83
N MET A 83 -0.54 13.98 10.51
CA MET A 83 -0.06 12.85 9.72
C MET A 83 1.25 13.20 9.05
N PHE A 84 2.22 12.29 9.10
CA PHE A 84 3.42 12.40 8.28
C PHE A 84 3.95 11.04 7.81
N PHE A 85 4.63 11.07 6.67
CA PHE A 85 5.39 9.93 6.16
C PHE A 85 6.82 9.97 6.67
N GLN A 86 7.23 8.96 7.43
CA GLN A 86 8.61 8.77 7.84
C GLN A 86 9.30 7.78 6.90
N LYS A 87 10.21 8.31 6.09
CA LYS A 87 11.11 7.52 5.25
C LYS A 87 12.40 7.17 5.99
N ARG A 88 13.08 8.18 6.53
CA ARG A 88 14.34 8.02 7.26
C ARG A 88 14.10 7.62 8.71
N VAL A 89 14.75 6.54 9.16
CA VAL A 89 14.83 6.19 10.59
C VAL A 89 15.73 7.20 11.33
N PRO A 90 15.32 7.73 12.51
CA PRO A 90 16.12 8.68 13.27
C PRO A 90 17.49 8.14 13.69
N ALA A 91 18.50 9.00 13.78
CA ALA A 91 19.85 8.61 14.18
C ALA A 91 20.01 8.31 15.69
N ARG A 92 19.00 8.63 16.51
CA ARG A 92 19.01 8.47 17.98
C ARG A 92 17.65 8.02 18.48
N GLY A 93 17.62 7.36 19.63
CA GLY A 93 16.38 6.88 20.24
C GLY A 93 15.77 5.67 19.53
N VAL A 94 16.58 4.97 18.74
CA VAL A 94 16.20 3.75 18.03
C VAL A 94 16.83 2.55 18.74
N PRO A 95 16.07 1.49 19.04
CA PRO A 95 16.62 0.28 19.66
C PRO A 95 17.74 -0.34 18.80
N PRO A 96 18.78 -0.94 19.41
CA PRO A 96 19.96 -1.43 18.68
C PRO A 96 19.67 -2.60 17.73
N TRP A 97 18.55 -3.30 17.91
CA TRP A 97 18.10 -4.40 17.07
C TRP A 97 17.28 -3.95 15.86
N VAL A 98 16.93 -2.66 15.74
CA VAL A 98 16.19 -2.15 14.57
C VAL A 98 17.11 -2.07 13.36
N GLU A 99 16.78 -2.84 12.34
CA GLU A 99 17.48 -2.86 11.07
C GLU A 99 16.95 -1.81 10.08
N THR A 100 17.84 -1.37 9.19
CA THR A 100 17.53 -0.41 8.14
C THR A 100 18.13 -0.85 6.81
N ALA A 101 17.56 -0.37 5.72
CA ALA A 101 18.10 -0.54 4.39
C ALA A 101 18.18 0.81 3.69
N ARG A 102 19.31 1.05 3.00
CA ARG A 102 19.54 2.31 2.30
C ARG A 102 18.83 2.31 0.95
N ILE A 103 17.86 3.20 0.82
CA ILE A 103 17.17 3.51 -0.42
C ILE A 103 17.77 4.76 -1.06
N LYS A 104 17.78 4.78 -2.40
CA LYS A 104 17.94 6.00 -3.20
C LYS A 104 16.55 6.41 -3.70
N PHE A 105 16.26 7.70 -3.78
CA PHE A 105 14.99 8.22 -4.30
C PHE A 105 15.15 8.64 -5.76
N PRO A 106 14.05 8.85 -6.50
CA PRO A 106 14.09 9.40 -7.85
C PRO A 106 14.90 10.71 -7.94
N SER A 107 14.85 11.54 -6.89
CA SER A 107 15.62 12.79 -6.77
C SER A 107 17.13 12.61 -6.64
N GLY A 108 17.63 11.38 -6.49
CA GLY A 108 19.03 11.07 -6.22
C GLY A 108 19.42 11.12 -4.73
N ARG A 109 18.56 11.67 -3.87
CA ARG A 109 18.74 11.64 -2.40
C ARG A 109 18.68 10.21 -1.87
N THR A 110 19.26 9.96 -0.70
CA THR A 110 19.18 8.66 -0.02
C THR A 110 18.55 8.77 1.37
N ALA A 111 17.99 7.66 1.84
CA ALA A 111 17.58 7.48 3.24
C ALA A 111 17.79 6.03 3.68
N ASP A 112 18.09 5.86 4.96
CA ASP A 112 18.08 4.55 5.61
C ASP A 112 16.65 4.39 6.18
N GLU A 113 15.85 3.56 5.52
CA GLU A 113 14.45 3.29 5.91
C GLU A 113 14.38 2.05 6.81
N LEU A 114 13.30 1.93 7.60
CA LEU A 114 13.06 0.75 8.42
C LEU A 114 13.03 -0.48 7.51
N CYS A 115 13.78 -1.53 7.85
CA CYS A 115 13.81 -2.78 7.10
C CYS A 115 13.49 -3.93 8.05
N PRO A 116 12.21 -4.31 8.23
CA PRO A 116 11.81 -5.27 9.26
C PRO A 116 12.50 -6.63 9.11
N ALA A 117 13.32 -7.02 10.10
CA ALA A 117 13.91 -8.36 10.19
C ALA A 117 12.99 -9.36 10.91
N ASP A 118 12.12 -8.86 11.79
CA ASP A 118 11.19 -9.64 12.60
C ASP A 118 9.97 -8.79 13.00
N LEU A 119 9.06 -9.41 13.75
CA LEU A 119 7.81 -8.77 14.19
C LEU A 119 8.04 -7.62 15.19
N ALA A 120 9.15 -7.61 15.92
CA ALA A 120 9.46 -6.53 16.88
C ALA A 120 9.64 -5.19 16.15
N HIS A 121 10.14 -5.21 14.92
CA HIS A 121 10.28 -4.01 14.09
C HIS A 121 8.92 -3.37 13.76
N VAL A 122 7.93 -4.21 13.45
CA VAL A 122 6.55 -3.77 13.16
C VAL A 122 5.90 -3.24 14.44
N ALA A 123 6.05 -3.97 15.55
CA ALA A 123 5.54 -3.56 16.86
C ALA A 123 6.16 -2.23 17.33
N TRP A 124 7.47 -2.04 17.13
CA TRP A 124 8.14 -0.77 17.41
C TRP A 124 7.62 0.36 16.53
N ALA A 125 7.44 0.13 15.23
CA ALA A 125 6.84 1.12 14.34
C ALA A 125 5.41 1.49 14.77
N ALA A 126 4.58 0.52 15.18
CA ALA A 126 3.25 0.75 15.72
C ALA A 126 3.29 1.56 17.03
N GLN A 127 4.23 1.25 17.94
CA GLN A 127 4.50 2.05 19.13
C GLN A 127 4.89 3.50 18.78
N MET A 128 5.60 3.70 17.68
CA MET A 128 5.92 5.04 17.17
C MET A 128 4.70 5.73 16.53
N GLY A 129 3.51 5.13 16.55
CA GLY A 129 2.27 5.69 15.99
C GLY A 129 2.11 5.41 14.50
N THR A 130 2.82 4.41 13.95
CA THR A 130 2.59 3.97 12.56
C THR A 130 1.23 3.29 12.49
N VAL A 131 0.39 3.76 11.57
CA VAL A 131 -0.90 3.12 11.25
C VAL A 131 -0.80 2.38 9.92
N VAL A 132 -0.09 2.93 8.93
CA VAL A 132 0.00 2.32 7.59
C VAL A 132 1.46 2.06 7.22
N PHE A 133 1.74 0.87 6.71
CA PHE A 133 3.05 0.44 6.23
C PHE A 133 3.10 0.45 4.70
N HIS A 134 4.16 1.06 4.16
CA HIS A 134 4.38 1.20 2.72
C HIS A 134 5.74 0.62 2.32
N PRO A 135 5.86 -0.72 2.20
CA PRO A 135 7.10 -1.35 1.79
C PRO A 135 7.38 -1.11 0.32
N TRP A 136 8.66 -0.95 0.01
CA TRP A 136 9.15 -0.95 -1.35
C TRP A 136 8.98 -2.35 -1.98
N PRO A 137 8.80 -2.47 -3.32
CA PRO A 137 8.69 -3.77 -3.99
C PRO A 137 10.06 -4.46 -4.16
N VAL A 138 11.03 -4.12 -3.32
CA VAL A 138 12.41 -4.63 -3.33
C VAL A 138 12.77 -5.17 -1.94
N ARG A 139 13.84 -5.95 -1.86
CA ARG A 139 14.44 -6.36 -0.58
C ARG A 139 15.71 -5.55 -0.30
N GLY A 140 16.06 -5.40 0.97
CA GLY A 140 17.20 -4.57 1.41
C GLY A 140 18.55 -5.00 0.83
N ALA A 141 18.68 -6.25 0.38
CA ALA A 141 19.89 -6.78 -0.25
C ALA A 141 20.11 -6.25 -1.70
N ASP A 142 19.04 -5.99 -2.45
CA ASP A 142 19.10 -5.34 -3.77
C ASP A 142 17.90 -4.39 -3.91
N VAL A 143 18.16 -3.11 -3.71
CA VAL A 143 17.14 -2.06 -3.64
C VAL A 143 16.77 -1.44 -4.98
N ASP A 144 17.38 -1.91 -6.08
CA ASP A 144 17.14 -1.40 -7.43
C ASP A 144 16.44 -2.43 -8.33
N ARG A 145 16.31 -3.69 -7.89
CA ARG A 145 15.61 -4.77 -8.61
C ARG A 145 14.37 -5.26 -7.86
N PRO A 146 13.16 -4.87 -8.29
CA PRO A 146 11.93 -5.35 -7.67
C PRO A 146 11.79 -6.86 -7.74
N ASP A 147 11.32 -7.45 -6.66
CA ASP A 147 10.87 -8.84 -6.62
C ASP A 147 9.33 -8.94 -6.55
N GLU A 148 8.62 -7.80 -6.56
CA GLU A 148 7.17 -7.74 -6.64
C GLU A 148 6.72 -6.91 -7.85
N MET A 149 5.85 -7.47 -8.68
CA MET A 149 5.02 -6.70 -9.61
C MET A 149 3.67 -6.44 -8.94
N ARG A 150 3.22 -5.18 -8.95
CA ARG A 150 1.99 -4.74 -8.28
C ARG A 150 1.05 -4.13 -9.31
N ILE A 151 -0.16 -4.67 -9.38
CA ILE A 151 -1.26 -4.15 -10.19
C ILE A 151 -2.22 -3.47 -9.23
N ASP A 152 -2.51 -2.20 -9.47
CA ASP A 152 -3.41 -1.37 -8.66
C ASP A 152 -4.65 -1.02 -9.49
N LEU A 153 -5.81 -1.51 -9.04
CA LEU A 153 -7.10 -1.29 -9.68
C LEU A 153 -7.84 -0.22 -8.87
N ASP A 154 -7.88 1.01 -9.41
CA ASP A 154 -8.43 2.19 -8.74
C ASP A 154 -9.75 2.64 -9.39
N PRO A 155 -10.90 2.37 -8.76
CA PRO A 155 -12.21 2.86 -9.22
C PRO A 155 -12.27 4.39 -9.28
N GLN A 156 -12.55 4.93 -10.46
CA GLN A 156 -12.73 6.37 -10.65
C GLN A 156 -14.15 6.82 -10.24
N PRO A 157 -14.44 8.13 -10.14
CA PRO A 157 -15.80 8.60 -9.87
C PRO A 157 -16.81 7.97 -10.84
N GLY A 158 -17.93 7.48 -10.30
CA GLY A 158 -18.94 6.69 -11.05
C GLY A 158 -18.73 5.17 -10.99
N THR A 159 -17.61 4.70 -10.42
CA THR A 159 -17.33 3.27 -10.19
C THR A 159 -16.99 2.98 -8.73
N ASP A 160 -17.06 1.71 -8.33
CA ASP A 160 -16.85 1.25 -6.97
C ASP A 160 -16.00 -0.03 -6.86
N PHE A 161 -16.01 -0.66 -5.69
CA PHE A 161 -15.25 -1.87 -5.42
C PHE A 161 -15.71 -3.05 -6.30
N GLY A 162 -17.01 -3.18 -6.60
CA GLY A 162 -17.53 -4.22 -7.47
C GLY A 162 -17.02 -4.10 -8.91
N ASP A 163 -16.87 -2.87 -9.41
CA ASP A 163 -16.20 -2.63 -10.69
C ASP A 163 -14.73 -3.07 -10.64
N ALA A 164 -14.03 -2.75 -9.55
CA ALA A 164 -12.64 -3.18 -9.33
C ALA A 164 -12.50 -4.70 -9.33
N VAL A 165 -13.42 -5.41 -8.67
CA VAL A 165 -13.50 -6.88 -8.65
C VAL A 165 -13.75 -7.43 -10.05
N THR A 166 -14.66 -6.82 -10.81
CA THR A 166 -14.94 -7.23 -12.18
C THR A 166 -13.69 -7.13 -13.07
N VAL A 167 -12.96 -6.01 -12.97
CA VAL A 167 -11.68 -5.84 -13.67
C VAL A 167 -10.61 -6.79 -13.12
N ALA A 168 -10.60 -7.08 -11.82
CA ALA A 168 -9.69 -8.07 -11.23
C ALA A 168 -9.91 -9.48 -11.81
N GLY A 169 -11.13 -9.85 -12.19
CA GLY A 169 -11.42 -11.09 -12.91
C GLY A 169 -10.71 -11.18 -14.27
N GLU A 170 -10.65 -10.07 -15.01
CA GLU A 170 -9.90 -9.98 -16.28
C GLU A 170 -8.39 -10.03 -16.06
N VAL A 171 -7.92 -9.41 -14.97
CA VAL A 171 -6.53 -9.55 -14.52
C VAL A 171 -6.20 -11.01 -14.23
N ARG A 172 -7.05 -11.73 -13.48
CA ARG A 172 -6.87 -13.17 -13.20
C ARG A 172 -6.78 -13.98 -14.49
N ALA A 173 -7.74 -13.81 -15.40
CA ALA A 173 -7.77 -14.53 -16.68
C ALA A 173 -6.50 -14.28 -17.51
N LEU A 174 -6.05 -13.03 -17.60
CA LEU A 174 -4.82 -12.69 -18.32
C LEU A 174 -3.56 -13.28 -17.66
N LEU A 175 -3.51 -13.32 -16.32
CA LEU A 175 -2.42 -13.96 -15.59
C LEU A 175 -2.40 -15.48 -15.80
N ASP A 176 -3.57 -16.12 -15.81
CA ASP A 176 -3.71 -17.55 -16.08
C ASP A 176 -3.20 -17.91 -17.49
N GLU A 177 -3.53 -17.10 -18.50
CA GLU A 177 -3.00 -17.25 -19.87
C GLU A 177 -1.47 -17.10 -19.95
N LEU A 178 -0.90 -16.24 -19.10
CA LEU A 178 0.54 -16.02 -18.99
C LEU A 178 1.25 -17.07 -18.12
N GLY A 179 0.51 -17.96 -17.47
CA GLY A 179 1.05 -18.90 -16.49
C GLY A 179 1.64 -18.22 -15.25
N ALA A 180 1.15 -17.03 -14.90
CA ALA A 180 1.61 -16.23 -13.78
C ALA A 180 0.66 -16.35 -12.59
N THR A 181 1.19 -16.50 -11.38
CA THR A 181 0.37 -16.50 -10.15
C THR A 181 0.27 -15.09 -9.58
N GLY A 182 -0.89 -14.47 -9.72
CA GLY A 182 -1.24 -13.25 -8.98
C GLY A 182 -2.06 -13.58 -7.73
N LEU A 183 -1.87 -12.79 -6.67
CA LEU A 183 -2.62 -12.92 -5.43
C LEU A 183 -3.33 -11.60 -5.13
N PRO A 184 -4.67 -11.59 -4.95
CA PRO A 184 -5.43 -10.37 -4.74
C PRO A 184 -5.54 -9.99 -3.26
N LYS A 185 -5.69 -8.70 -3.02
CA LYS A 185 -6.07 -8.16 -1.72
C LYS A 185 -6.99 -6.97 -1.89
N THR A 186 -7.90 -6.77 -0.94
CA THR A 186 -8.58 -5.48 -0.83
C THR A 186 -7.55 -4.40 -0.53
N SER A 187 -7.74 -3.19 -1.06
CA SER A 187 -6.91 -2.06 -0.64
C SER A 187 -7.25 -1.60 0.78
N GLY A 188 -8.44 -1.93 1.30
CA GLY A 188 -9.08 -1.28 2.46
C GLY A 188 -9.67 0.11 2.12
N GLY A 189 -9.52 0.56 0.87
CA GLY A 189 -10.18 1.74 0.32
C GLY A 189 -11.36 1.31 -0.55
N ARG A 190 -11.31 1.70 -1.82
CA ARG A 190 -12.29 1.31 -2.87
C ARG A 190 -11.71 0.35 -3.89
N GLY A 191 -10.39 0.24 -3.99
CA GLY A 191 -9.71 -0.55 -5.02
C GLY A 191 -9.27 -1.94 -4.57
N VAL A 192 -8.74 -2.69 -5.54
CA VAL A 192 -8.14 -4.02 -5.39
C VAL A 192 -6.68 -3.93 -5.82
N HIS A 193 -5.78 -4.59 -5.08
CA HIS A 193 -4.40 -4.76 -5.54
C HIS A 193 -4.17 -6.24 -5.85
N VAL A 194 -3.42 -6.53 -6.92
CA VAL A 194 -2.97 -7.89 -7.26
C VAL A 194 -1.45 -7.89 -7.26
N TYR A 195 -0.85 -8.72 -6.42
CA TYR A 195 0.60 -8.82 -6.27
C TYR A 195 1.09 -10.12 -6.90
N LEU A 196 2.24 -10.03 -7.57
CA LEU A 196 2.94 -11.16 -8.15
C LEU A 196 4.37 -11.15 -7.64
N ARG A 197 4.90 -12.33 -7.32
CA ARG A 197 6.34 -12.51 -7.13
C ARG A 197 7.02 -12.63 -8.48
N ILE A 198 8.07 -11.85 -8.70
CA ILE A 198 8.86 -11.87 -9.92
C ILE A 198 10.32 -12.13 -9.57
N GLU A 199 11.09 -12.66 -10.53
CA GLU A 199 12.53 -12.77 -10.35
C GLU A 199 13.16 -11.36 -10.20
N PRO A 200 14.06 -11.12 -9.23
CA PRO A 200 14.69 -9.81 -9.03
C PRO A 200 15.82 -9.56 -10.05
N ARG A 201 15.48 -9.57 -11.34
CA ARG A 201 16.42 -9.37 -12.46
C ARG A 201 16.31 -7.98 -13.07
N TRP A 202 15.11 -7.42 -13.05
CA TRP A 202 14.75 -6.20 -13.77
C TRP A 202 14.77 -4.96 -12.90
N THR A 203 15.02 -3.83 -13.52
CA THR A 203 14.96 -2.49 -12.89
C THR A 203 13.51 -2.03 -12.72
N PHE A 204 13.29 -1.03 -11.85
CA PHE A 204 11.98 -0.36 -11.71
C PHE A 204 11.37 0.07 -13.05
N THR A 205 12.18 0.60 -13.98
CA THR A 205 11.70 1.07 -15.28
C THR A 205 11.19 -0.08 -16.14
N GLU A 206 11.89 -1.22 -16.14
CA GLU A 206 11.47 -2.41 -16.89
C GLU A 206 10.22 -3.03 -16.29
N VAL A 207 10.15 -3.21 -14.96
CA VAL A 207 8.95 -3.74 -14.30
C VAL A 207 7.75 -2.82 -14.52
N ARG A 208 7.94 -1.49 -14.47
CA ARG A 208 6.88 -0.54 -14.81
C ARG A 208 6.43 -0.67 -16.27
N ARG A 209 7.34 -0.85 -17.23
CA ARG A 209 6.97 -1.11 -18.64
C ARG A 209 6.17 -2.40 -18.80
N ALA A 210 6.54 -3.46 -18.07
CA ALA A 210 5.77 -4.70 -18.05
C ALA A 210 4.34 -4.46 -17.51
N VAL A 211 4.18 -3.67 -16.44
CA VAL A 211 2.86 -3.31 -15.90
C VAL A 211 2.05 -2.48 -16.89
N ILE A 212 2.67 -1.54 -17.62
CA ILE A 212 1.99 -0.76 -18.66
C ILE A 212 1.47 -1.67 -19.78
N ALA A 213 2.31 -2.59 -20.28
CA ALA A 213 1.93 -3.52 -21.34
C ALA A 213 0.79 -4.45 -20.88
N PHE A 214 0.87 -4.95 -19.65
CA PHE A 214 -0.20 -5.73 -19.03
C PHE A 214 -1.50 -4.92 -18.93
N ALA A 215 -1.42 -3.70 -18.39
CA ALA A 215 -2.60 -2.85 -18.20
C ALA A 215 -3.28 -2.46 -19.52
N ARG A 216 -2.50 -2.26 -20.59
CA ARG A 216 -3.03 -2.02 -21.94
C ARG A 216 -3.72 -3.24 -22.53
N GLU A 217 -3.23 -4.44 -22.26
CA GLU A 217 -3.92 -5.67 -22.68
C GLU A 217 -5.27 -5.78 -21.97
N VAL A 218 -5.33 -5.51 -20.65
CA VAL A 218 -6.62 -5.47 -19.92
C VAL A 218 -7.55 -4.40 -20.50
N GLU A 219 -7.08 -3.17 -20.73
CA GLU A 219 -7.87 -2.10 -21.35
C GLU A 219 -8.33 -2.46 -22.77
N ARG A 220 -7.52 -3.15 -23.57
CA ARG A 220 -7.93 -3.61 -24.91
C ARG A 220 -9.01 -4.68 -24.87
N ARG A 221 -8.98 -5.56 -23.87
CA ARG A 221 -10.00 -6.61 -23.68
C ARG A 221 -11.30 -6.02 -23.16
N ARG A 222 -11.23 -5.09 -22.21
CA ARG A 222 -12.38 -4.46 -21.55
C ARG A 222 -12.31 -2.93 -21.60
N PRO A 223 -12.37 -2.32 -22.79
CA PRO A 223 -12.30 -0.86 -22.94
C PRO A 223 -13.53 -0.17 -22.35
N ASP A 224 -14.61 -0.90 -22.08
CA ASP A 224 -15.81 -0.47 -21.38
C ASP A 224 -15.59 -0.28 -19.88
N LEU A 225 -14.76 -1.11 -19.23
CA LEU A 225 -14.57 -1.11 -17.77
C LEU A 225 -13.21 -0.59 -17.30
N ALA A 226 -12.16 -0.75 -18.10
CA ALA A 226 -10.79 -0.48 -17.70
C ALA A 226 -10.19 0.69 -18.47
N THR A 227 -9.25 1.40 -17.85
CA THR A 227 -8.47 2.42 -18.56
C THR A 227 -7.05 2.60 -18.04
N THR A 228 -6.14 2.97 -18.95
CA THR A 228 -4.79 3.46 -18.64
C THR A 228 -4.62 4.97 -18.89
N ALA A 229 -5.73 5.69 -19.11
CA ALA A 229 -5.70 7.11 -19.41
C ALA A 229 -5.08 7.92 -18.25
N TRP A 230 -3.99 8.63 -18.58
CA TRP A 230 -3.27 9.43 -17.59
C TRP A 230 -4.11 10.57 -17.02
N TRP A 231 -4.80 11.30 -17.89
CA TRP A 231 -5.63 12.44 -17.55
C TRP A 231 -6.95 11.99 -16.93
N LYS A 232 -7.27 12.48 -15.72
CA LYS A 232 -8.48 12.10 -14.99
C LYS A 232 -9.75 12.36 -15.80
N GLU A 233 -9.79 13.47 -16.54
CA GLU A 233 -10.90 13.83 -17.42
C GLU A 233 -11.14 12.87 -18.59
N GLN A 234 -10.15 12.02 -18.92
CA GLN A 234 -10.25 11.02 -20.01
C GLN A 234 -10.61 9.62 -19.50
N ARG A 235 -10.64 9.41 -18.18
CA ARG A 235 -10.89 8.08 -17.60
C ARG A 235 -12.34 7.66 -17.70
N GLY A 236 -13.27 8.62 -17.60
CA GLY A 236 -14.70 8.32 -17.50
C GLY A 236 -15.04 7.50 -16.25
N GLU A 237 -16.17 6.79 -16.30
CA GLU A 237 -16.64 5.88 -15.26
C GLU A 237 -16.02 4.50 -15.47
N LYS A 238 -14.70 4.41 -15.25
CA LYS A 238 -13.92 3.18 -15.43
C LYS A 238 -12.96 2.95 -14.27
N VAL A 239 -12.49 1.72 -14.14
CA VAL A 239 -11.39 1.37 -13.24
C VAL A 239 -10.07 1.75 -13.90
N PHE A 240 -9.29 2.59 -13.22
CA PHE A 240 -7.96 2.97 -13.67
C PHE A 240 -6.94 1.94 -13.20
N LEU A 241 -6.16 1.39 -14.13
CA LEU A 241 -5.01 0.55 -13.80
C LEU A 241 -3.81 1.47 -13.56
N ASP A 242 -3.51 1.77 -12.29
CA ASP A 242 -2.45 2.71 -11.91
C ASP A 242 -1.06 2.10 -12.07
N TYR A 243 -0.60 2.06 -13.32
CA TYR A 243 0.72 1.58 -13.71
C TYR A 243 1.87 2.35 -13.03
N ASN A 244 1.62 3.57 -12.55
CA ASN A 244 2.65 4.35 -11.87
C ASN A 244 2.90 3.90 -10.43
N GLN A 245 2.11 2.99 -9.87
CA GLN A 245 2.41 2.39 -8.57
C GLN A 245 3.67 1.52 -8.57
N MET A 246 4.13 1.10 -9.76
CA MET A 246 5.44 0.47 -9.95
C MET A 246 6.57 1.46 -10.22
N ALA A 247 6.30 2.76 -10.29
CA ALA A 247 7.37 3.75 -10.24
C ALA A 247 8.06 3.72 -8.87
N ARG A 248 9.30 4.20 -8.86
CA ARG A 248 10.09 4.27 -7.62
C ARG A 248 9.45 5.25 -6.62
N ASP A 249 9.58 5.00 -5.32
CA ASP A 249 9.11 5.92 -4.26
C ASP A 249 7.59 6.19 -4.26
N ARG A 250 6.79 5.15 -4.53
CA ARG A 250 5.32 5.20 -4.49
C ARG A 250 4.80 4.50 -3.26
N THR A 251 3.82 5.13 -2.61
CA THR A 251 3.19 4.57 -1.41
C THR A 251 2.05 3.65 -1.80
N ILE A 252 2.11 2.41 -1.33
CA ILE A 252 1.04 1.43 -1.45
C ILE A 252 0.93 0.69 -0.12
N ALA A 253 -0.26 0.59 0.44
CA ALA A 253 -0.45 -0.13 1.70
C ALA A 253 -0.22 -1.63 1.46
N CYS A 254 0.62 -2.25 2.30
CA CYS A 254 0.90 -3.68 2.18
C CYS A 254 -0.25 -4.55 2.68
N ALA A 255 -0.18 -5.85 2.37
CA ALA A 255 -1.05 -6.85 2.99
C ALA A 255 -1.02 -6.72 4.52
N TYR A 256 -2.18 -6.86 5.17
CA TYR A 256 -2.40 -6.73 6.61
C TYR A 256 -2.14 -5.34 7.21
N SER A 257 -1.75 -4.34 6.42
CA SER A 257 -1.66 -2.96 6.94
C SER A 257 -3.06 -2.41 7.19
N LEU A 258 -3.26 -1.79 8.36
CA LEU A 258 -4.41 -0.92 8.58
C LEU A 258 -4.39 0.24 7.58
N ARG A 259 -5.56 0.82 7.34
CA ARG A 259 -5.74 2.08 6.60
C ARG A 259 -6.12 3.19 7.56
N ALA A 260 -5.57 4.38 7.34
CA ALA A 260 -5.92 5.57 8.10
C ALA A 260 -7.23 6.20 7.59
N ASN A 261 -8.33 5.48 7.75
CA ASN A 261 -9.68 5.98 7.48
C ASN A 261 -10.58 5.75 8.70
N ALA A 262 -11.72 6.47 8.75
CA ALA A 262 -12.66 6.39 9.89
C ALA A 262 -13.22 4.98 10.12
N ARG A 263 -13.21 4.13 9.09
CA ARG A 263 -13.69 2.75 9.14
C ARG A 263 -12.68 1.80 9.79
N ALA A 264 -11.40 2.21 9.94
CA ALA A 264 -10.30 1.39 10.47
C ALA A 264 -10.09 0.07 9.71
N THR A 265 -10.36 0.10 8.41
CA THR A 265 -10.25 -1.06 7.52
C THR A 265 -8.81 -1.53 7.35
N VAL A 266 -8.64 -2.76 6.89
CA VAL A 266 -7.35 -3.39 6.60
C VAL A 266 -7.22 -3.68 5.10
N SER A 267 -6.03 -3.46 4.55
CA SER A 267 -5.66 -3.98 3.23
C SER A 267 -5.45 -5.49 3.31
N THR A 268 -6.48 -6.28 2.98
CA THR A 268 -6.57 -7.69 3.42
C THR A 268 -6.40 -8.66 2.27
N PRO A 269 -5.41 -9.57 2.32
CA PRO A 269 -5.32 -10.70 1.41
C PRO A 269 -6.59 -11.53 1.38
N VAL A 270 -6.98 -11.91 0.17
CA VAL A 270 -8.11 -12.79 -0.09
C VAL A 270 -7.74 -13.79 -1.17
N THR A 271 -8.44 -14.92 -1.23
CA THR A 271 -8.37 -15.83 -2.37
C THR A 271 -9.10 -15.21 -3.55
N TRP A 272 -8.77 -15.67 -4.76
CA TRP A 272 -9.53 -15.24 -5.95
C TRP A 272 -11.00 -15.63 -5.90
N ASP A 273 -11.31 -16.77 -5.29
CA ASP A 273 -12.66 -17.30 -5.25
C ASP A 273 -13.53 -16.55 -4.25
N GLU A 274 -12.95 -15.97 -3.18
CA GLU A 274 -13.71 -15.17 -2.21
C GLU A 274 -13.77 -13.67 -2.57
N LEU A 275 -12.93 -13.19 -3.50
CA LEU A 275 -12.82 -11.76 -3.83
C LEU A 275 -14.17 -11.12 -4.25
N ALA A 276 -15.02 -11.89 -4.92
CA ALA A 276 -16.34 -11.41 -5.37
C ALA A 276 -17.42 -11.42 -4.27
N ASP A 277 -17.16 -12.07 -3.14
CA ASP A 277 -18.11 -12.29 -2.06
C ASP A 277 -17.81 -11.44 -0.81
N VAL A 278 -16.83 -10.54 -0.89
CA VAL A 278 -16.38 -9.71 0.23
C VAL A 278 -16.42 -8.23 -0.12
N GLU A 279 -16.54 -7.40 0.91
CA GLU A 279 -16.41 -5.94 0.82
C GLU A 279 -15.20 -5.48 1.65
N PRO A 280 -14.58 -4.32 1.32
CA PRO A 280 -13.49 -3.77 2.13
C PRO A 280 -13.86 -3.57 3.61
N ASP A 281 -15.15 -3.34 3.91
CA ASP A 281 -15.66 -3.11 5.26
C ASP A 281 -15.86 -4.38 6.09
N ASP A 282 -15.75 -5.57 5.48
CA ASP A 282 -15.69 -6.83 6.21
C ASP A 282 -14.37 -6.98 6.98
N PHE A 283 -13.36 -6.20 6.60
CA PHE A 283 -12.01 -6.30 7.11
C PHE A 283 -11.57 -5.05 7.87
N ASP A 284 -11.56 -5.15 9.20
CA ASP A 284 -11.03 -4.12 10.08
C ASP A 284 -10.06 -4.69 11.11
N LEU A 285 -9.55 -3.80 11.95
CA LEU A 285 -8.64 -4.12 13.06
C LEU A 285 -9.10 -5.31 13.91
N ARG A 286 -10.41 -5.48 14.13
CA ARG A 286 -10.97 -6.54 14.97
C ARG A 286 -11.31 -7.82 14.20
N THR A 287 -11.74 -7.72 12.95
CA THR A 287 -12.23 -8.88 12.19
C THR A 287 -11.11 -9.70 11.54
N VAL A 288 -9.98 -9.05 11.18
CA VAL A 288 -8.89 -9.72 10.47
C VAL A 288 -8.13 -10.75 11.32
N PRO A 289 -7.73 -10.49 12.58
CA PRO A 289 -7.02 -11.49 13.39
C PRO A 289 -7.73 -12.86 13.53
N PRO A 290 -9.04 -12.92 13.93
CA PRO A 290 -9.73 -14.20 14.02
C PRO A 290 -9.92 -14.88 12.67
N ARG A 291 -10.06 -14.10 11.57
CA ARG A 291 -10.10 -14.64 10.22
C ARG A 291 -8.79 -15.32 9.84
N LEU A 292 -7.66 -14.63 10.02
CA LEU A 292 -6.32 -15.18 9.73
C LEU A 292 -6.06 -16.48 10.51
N ALA A 293 -6.42 -16.50 11.80
CA ALA A 293 -6.31 -17.70 12.62
C ALA A 293 -7.19 -18.87 12.12
N LYS A 294 -8.36 -18.57 11.53
CA LYS A 294 -9.31 -19.58 11.04
C LYS A 294 -8.92 -20.17 9.70
N ILE A 295 -8.50 -19.34 8.74
CA ILE A 295 -8.32 -19.75 7.34
C ILE A 295 -6.86 -19.82 6.89
N GLY A 296 -5.92 -19.36 7.72
CA GLY A 296 -4.53 -19.17 7.32
C GLY A 296 -4.34 -17.93 6.43
N ASP A 297 -3.13 -17.77 5.91
CA ASP A 297 -2.75 -16.63 5.08
C ASP A 297 -2.95 -16.94 3.60
N PRO A 298 -3.87 -16.25 2.87
CA PRO A 298 -4.02 -16.41 1.42
C PRO A 298 -2.73 -16.11 0.63
N TYR A 299 -1.79 -15.36 1.20
CA TYR A 299 -0.50 -15.06 0.61
C TYR A 299 0.63 -16.05 0.98
N ALA A 300 0.32 -17.16 1.66
CA ALA A 300 1.34 -18.12 2.09
C ALA A 300 2.23 -18.64 0.93
N VAL A 301 1.66 -18.75 -0.27
CA VAL A 301 2.32 -19.27 -1.48
C VAL A 301 3.02 -18.18 -2.32
N LEU A 302 2.96 -16.90 -1.91
CA LEU A 302 3.44 -15.78 -2.73
C LEU A 302 4.91 -15.94 -3.15
N ASP A 303 5.77 -16.48 -2.29
CA ASP A 303 7.20 -16.60 -2.55
C ASP A 303 7.59 -17.91 -3.29
N GLU A 304 6.64 -18.80 -3.57
CA GLU A 304 6.93 -20.15 -4.11
C GLU A 304 7.26 -20.16 -5.61
N THR A 305 6.64 -19.26 -6.39
CA THR A 305 6.78 -19.24 -7.85
C THR A 305 7.13 -17.85 -8.37
N PRO A 306 8.39 -17.38 -8.22
CA PRO A 306 8.85 -16.18 -8.89
C PRO A 306 8.69 -16.30 -10.41
N TRP A 307 7.97 -15.35 -11.00
CA TRP A 307 7.65 -15.36 -12.42
C TRP A 307 8.66 -14.55 -13.25
N ASP A 308 8.92 -15.02 -14.47
CA ASP A 308 9.74 -14.31 -15.45
C ASP A 308 8.84 -13.36 -16.26
N ILE A 309 9.04 -12.04 -16.10
CA ILE A 309 8.23 -11.01 -16.78
C ILE A 309 8.66 -10.75 -18.23
N THR A 310 9.64 -11.47 -18.77
CA THR A 310 10.12 -11.31 -20.15
C THR A 310 8.99 -11.26 -21.19
N PRO A 311 7.93 -12.11 -21.11
CA PRO A 311 6.80 -12.00 -22.04
C PRO A 311 6.12 -10.62 -22.04
N LEU A 312 6.00 -9.95 -20.88
CA LEU A 312 5.44 -8.60 -20.81
C LEU A 312 6.40 -7.53 -21.34
N LEU A 313 7.71 -7.75 -21.24
CA LEU A 313 8.69 -6.86 -21.85
C LEU A 313 8.64 -6.97 -23.38
N GLU A 314 8.45 -8.18 -23.92
CA GLU A 314 8.20 -8.38 -25.36
C GLU A 314 6.90 -7.70 -25.82
N TRP A 315 5.86 -7.70 -25.00
CA TRP A 315 4.63 -6.94 -25.26
C TRP A 315 4.88 -5.43 -25.24
N ALA A 316 5.65 -4.93 -24.27
CA ALA A 316 6.02 -3.53 -24.21
C ALA A 316 6.81 -3.11 -25.46
N GLU A 317 7.74 -3.94 -25.95
CA GLU A 317 8.45 -3.68 -27.20
C GLU A 317 7.56 -3.74 -28.44
N ARG A 318 6.58 -4.67 -28.46
CA ARG A 318 5.57 -4.72 -29.53
C ARG A 318 4.74 -3.44 -29.54
N ASP A 319 4.29 -2.99 -28.38
CA ASP A 319 3.50 -1.76 -28.24
C ASP A 319 4.34 -0.53 -28.67
N ASP A 320 5.62 -0.46 -28.29
CA ASP A 320 6.55 0.59 -28.75
C ASP A 320 6.68 0.60 -30.28
N ARG A 321 6.86 -0.57 -30.92
CA ARG A 321 6.90 -0.69 -32.39
C ARG A 321 5.56 -0.28 -33.04
N GLY A 322 4.46 -0.49 -32.34
CA GLY A 322 3.12 -0.06 -32.74
C GLY A 322 2.80 1.41 -32.46
N GLY A 323 3.77 2.20 -31.97
CA GLY A 323 3.60 3.63 -31.66
C GLY A 323 2.97 3.92 -30.30
N SER A 324 2.68 2.89 -29.51
CA SER A 324 2.20 3.01 -28.13
C SER A 324 3.39 2.90 -27.17
N GLY A 325 4.16 3.98 -27.08
CA GLY A 325 5.39 4.07 -26.26
C GLY A 325 5.16 4.02 -24.75
N ASP A 326 6.13 4.50 -23.97
CA ASP A 326 5.96 4.67 -22.51
C ASP A 326 4.76 5.58 -22.15
N LEU A 327 4.20 5.41 -20.95
CA LEU A 327 3.14 6.29 -20.43
C LEU A 327 3.71 7.35 -19.47
N PRO A 328 3.03 8.50 -19.28
CA PRO A 328 3.54 9.55 -18.41
C PRO A 328 3.71 9.11 -16.95
N TYR A 329 4.73 9.66 -16.30
CA TYR A 329 4.92 9.59 -14.84
C TYR A 329 4.08 10.66 -14.12
N PRO A 330 3.87 10.55 -12.80
CA PRO A 330 3.28 11.61 -11.99
C PRO A 330 3.97 12.97 -12.22
N PRO A 331 3.23 14.10 -12.29
CA PRO A 331 3.82 15.37 -12.70
C PRO A 331 4.90 15.87 -11.73
N ASP A 332 4.79 15.45 -10.47
CA ASP A 332 5.70 15.73 -9.36
C ASP A 332 6.82 14.69 -9.22
N HIS A 333 6.81 13.61 -10.02
CA HIS A 333 7.79 12.54 -9.91
C HIS A 333 9.16 12.98 -10.47
N PRO A 334 10.24 13.03 -9.66
CA PRO A 334 11.55 13.46 -10.15
C PRO A 334 12.13 12.49 -11.18
N LYS A 335 12.99 12.99 -12.08
CA LYS A 335 13.73 12.17 -13.04
C LYS A 335 15.02 11.60 -12.42
N MET A 336 15.28 10.31 -12.63
CA MET A 336 16.54 9.70 -12.19
C MET A 336 17.71 10.05 -13.14
N PRO A 337 18.94 10.18 -12.62
CA PRO A 337 20.13 10.26 -13.46
C PRO A 337 20.24 9.05 -14.39
N GLY A 338 20.46 9.28 -15.69
CA GLY A 338 20.54 8.22 -16.70
C GLY A 338 19.19 7.69 -17.19
N GLU A 339 18.07 8.18 -16.67
CA GLU A 339 16.75 7.76 -17.13
C GLU A 339 16.46 8.23 -18.58
N PRO A 340 15.84 7.40 -19.44
CA PRO A 340 15.39 7.78 -20.78
C PRO A 340 14.51 9.04 -20.81
N LYS A 341 14.26 9.58 -22.02
CA LYS A 341 13.28 10.68 -22.16
C LYS A 341 11.88 10.16 -21.83
N ARG A 342 11.21 10.78 -20.85
CA ARG A 342 9.82 10.49 -20.50
C ARG A 342 8.87 11.00 -21.56
N VAL A 343 7.77 10.29 -21.74
CA VAL A 343 6.63 10.79 -22.51
C VAL A 343 5.97 11.92 -21.72
N GLN A 344 5.85 13.08 -22.38
CA GLN A 344 5.12 14.22 -21.82
C GLN A 344 3.62 13.97 -21.97
N PRO A 345 2.80 14.29 -20.96
CA PRO A 345 1.35 14.28 -21.11
C PRO A 345 0.93 15.18 -22.28
N SER A 346 0.47 14.61 -23.39
CA SER A 346 -0.18 15.38 -24.45
C SER A 346 -1.69 15.38 -24.21
N ARG A 347 -2.33 16.53 -24.32
CA ARG A 347 -3.79 16.63 -24.38
C ARG A 347 -4.21 16.64 -25.85
N ALA A 348 -5.17 15.81 -26.22
CA ALA A 348 -5.88 16.03 -27.48
C ALA A 348 -6.60 17.39 -27.38
N ARG A 349 -6.34 18.31 -28.33
CA ARG A 349 -7.13 19.55 -28.43
C ARG A 349 -8.57 19.15 -28.72
N GLN A 350 -9.52 19.64 -27.91
CA GLN A 350 -10.93 19.63 -28.32
C GLN A 350 -11.02 20.40 -29.64
N THR A 351 -11.39 19.71 -30.71
CA THR A 351 -11.79 20.36 -31.94
C THR A 351 -13.16 20.96 -31.66
N ASP A 352 -13.18 22.25 -31.30
CA ASP A 352 -14.41 23.05 -31.34
C ASP A 352 -14.89 23.05 -32.79
N GLY A 353 -15.86 22.20 -33.08
CA GLY A 353 -16.57 22.18 -34.34
C GLY A 353 -17.33 23.49 -34.50
N LYS A 354 -16.71 24.48 -35.14
CA LYS A 354 -17.46 25.52 -35.83
C LYS A 354 -18.01 24.89 -37.11
N SER A 355 -19.27 24.46 -37.04
CA SER A 355 -20.11 24.33 -38.23
C SER A 355 -20.27 25.71 -38.86
N GLU A 356 -19.96 25.80 -40.15
CA GLU A 356 -20.26 26.95 -41.02
C GLU A 356 -21.76 27.23 -41.12
#